data_AF-A0A7S1YX41-F1
#
_entry.id   AF-A0A7S1YX41-F1
#
_cell.length_a   1.000
_cell.length_b   1.000
_cell.length_c   1.000
_cell.angle_alpha   90.00
_cell.angle_beta   90.00
_cell.angle_gamma   90.00
#
_symmetry.space_group_name_H-M   'P 1'
#
loop_
_entity.id
_entity.type
_entity.pdbx_description
1 polymer ?
#
loop_
_entity_poly.entity_id
_entity_poly.type
_entity_poly.pdbx_seq_one_letter_code
_entity_poly.pdbx_strand_id
1 'polypeptide(L)'
;DPPTRNARANLPLTMALSGTFTYAFIPADESFPVEARVGDKSGGLSDDFLAKEARRYFFEQSGGAAKAAALDNATPEQKKALAKRMREQAGGPMAGHMSKLDDDALINIMRTTQASASCEIIALTVPTAANNRLAVSMYGADDARVRDLPLNHRATALMVACGHRPARGDDGKDDGMRGDVFVGRCKDDEMADVWERVDFTVQDADPGSEWCVQARGK
;
A
#
# COMPACT_ATOMS: atom_id res chain seq x y z
N ASP A 1 -39.01 -28.59 -30.70
CA ASP A 1 -39.06 -27.23 -30.12
C ASP A 1 -39.76 -27.17 -28.77
N PRO A 2 -39.02 -26.99 -27.68
CA PRO A 2 -39.50 -26.24 -26.53
C PRO A 2 -39.03 -24.76 -26.61
N PRO A 3 -39.82 -23.79 -26.13
CA PRO A 3 -39.45 -22.39 -26.22
C PRO A 3 -38.35 -22.01 -25.22
N THR A 4 -37.28 -21.44 -25.76
CA THR A 4 -36.22 -20.71 -25.05
C THR A 4 -36.80 -19.53 -24.26
N ARG A 5 -36.94 -19.70 -22.94
CA ARG A 5 -37.08 -18.57 -22.01
C ARG A 5 -35.67 -18.03 -21.70
N ASN A 6 -35.20 -17.12 -22.55
CA ASN A 6 -34.08 -16.23 -22.21
C ASN A 6 -34.58 -15.21 -21.17
N ALA A 7 -34.67 -15.64 -19.91
CA ALA A 7 -34.70 -14.73 -18.78
C ALA A 7 -33.24 -14.46 -18.37
N ARG A 8 -32.55 -13.60 -19.13
CA ARG A 8 -31.40 -12.87 -18.56
C ARG A 8 -31.99 -11.94 -17.52
N ALA A 9 -32.02 -12.41 -16.27
CA ALA A 9 -32.21 -11.54 -15.13
C ALA A 9 -31.16 -10.43 -15.24
N ASN A 10 -31.61 -9.20 -15.44
CA ASN A 10 -30.79 -8.03 -15.18
C ASN A 10 -30.37 -8.12 -13.72
N LEU A 11 -29.12 -8.54 -13.49
CA LEU A 11 -28.43 -8.28 -12.24
C LEU A 11 -28.48 -6.76 -12.01
N PRO A 12 -28.77 -6.30 -10.78
CA PRO A 12 -28.83 -4.87 -10.51
C PRO A 12 -27.47 -4.26 -10.87
N LEU A 13 -27.50 -3.12 -11.57
CA LEU A 13 -26.33 -2.24 -11.65
C LEU A 13 -25.86 -2.05 -10.20
N THR A 14 -24.71 -2.62 -9.84
CA THR A 14 -23.95 -2.21 -8.66
C THR A 14 -23.88 -0.69 -8.72
N MET A 15 -24.59 -0.01 -7.82
CA MET A 15 -24.53 1.45 -7.74
C MET A 15 -23.06 1.80 -7.54
N ALA A 16 -22.46 2.47 -8.53
CA ALA A 16 -21.11 2.97 -8.38
C ALA A 16 -21.07 3.79 -7.09
N LEU A 17 -20.14 3.46 -6.20
CA LEU A 17 -19.89 4.29 -5.03
C LEU A 17 -19.61 5.71 -5.54
N SER A 18 -20.07 6.73 -4.81
CA SER A 18 -19.85 8.12 -5.22
C SER A 18 -19.64 9.00 -4.00
N GLY A 19 -19.04 10.17 -4.22
CA GLY A 19 -18.63 11.09 -3.16
C GLY A 19 -17.20 10.83 -2.69
N THR A 20 -16.88 11.42 -1.53
CA THR A 20 -15.52 11.46 -1.00
C THR A 20 -15.42 10.81 0.38
N PHE A 21 -14.21 10.49 0.80
CA PHE A 21 -13.89 10.05 2.15
C PHE A 21 -12.65 10.75 2.68
N THR A 22 -12.53 10.83 4.00
CA THR A 22 -11.36 11.33 4.70
C THR A 22 -10.43 10.18 5.06
N TYR A 23 -9.12 10.39 4.90
CA TYR A 23 -8.07 9.51 5.39
C TYR A 23 -6.95 10.34 6.02
N ALA A 24 -6.12 9.73 6.86
CA ALA A 24 -5.04 10.42 7.54
C ALA A 24 -3.69 10.21 6.83
N PHE A 25 -2.89 11.27 6.75
CA PHE A 25 -1.46 11.20 6.46
C PHE A 25 -0.70 11.50 7.76
N ILE A 26 0.21 10.60 8.15
CA ILE A 26 1.02 10.72 9.37
C ILE A 26 2.48 10.83 8.94
N PRO A 27 3.04 12.05 8.88
CA PRO A 27 4.45 12.25 8.58
C PRO A 27 5.35 11.60 9.63
N ALA A 28 6.50 11.07 9.23
CA ALA A 28 7.53 10.62 10.17
C ALA A 28 8.21 11.78 10.89
N ASP A 29 8.33 12.92 10.24
CA ASP A 29 8.82 14.15 10.85
C ASP A 29 7.74 14.76 11.75
N GLU A 30 7.98 14.74 13.06
CA GLU A 30 7.04 15.21 14.08
C GLU A 30 6.84 16.73 14.06
N SER A 31 7.69 17.49 13.37
CA SER A 31 7.46 18.92 13.16
C SER A 31 6.24 19.21 12.27
N PHE A 32 5.80 18.23 11.48
CA PHE A 32 4.58 18.30 10.68
C PHE A 32 3.41 17.60 11.39
N PRO A 33 2.22 18.22 11.46
CA PRO A 33 1.05 17.60 12.10
C PRO A 33 0.52 16.42 11.28
N VAL A 34 -0.32 15.59 11.91
CA VAL A 34 -1.16 14.62 11.18
C VAL A 34 -2.17 15.39 10.34
N GLU A 35 -2.30 15.03 9.07
CA GLU A 35 -3.17 15.72 8.11
C GLU A 35 -4.39 14.86 7.76
N ALA A 36 -5.57 15.47 7.73
CA ALA A 36 -6.73 14.90 7.04
C ALA A 36 -6.62 15.19 5.54
N ARG A 37 -6.75 14.16 4.72
CA ARG A 37 -6.80 14.25 3.26
C ARG A 37 -8.09 13.63 2.75
N VAL A 38 -8.47 14.03 1.54
CA VAL A 38 -9.73 13.62 0.92
C VAL A 38 -9.44 12.74 -0.29
N GLY A 39 -10.17 11.63 -0.38
CA GLY A 39 -10.08 10.68 -1.49
C GLY A 39 -11.43 10.46 -2.15
N ASP A 40 -11.41 9.99 -3.39
CA ASP A 40 -12.60 9.70 -4.17
C ASP A 40 -13.08 8.26 -3.97
N LYS A 41 -14.38 8.04 -3.83
CA LYS A 41 -14.97 6.71 -3.59
C LYS A 41 -15.28 5.92 -4.86
N SER A 42 -15.26 6.56 -6.04
CA SER A 42 -15.92 6.04 -7.25
C SER A 42 -15.32 4.77 -7.83
N GLY A 43 -14.05 4.51 -7.55
CA GLY A 43 -13.37 3.30 -8.02
C GLY A 43 -13.70 2.02 -7.24
N GLY A 44 -14.32 2.14 -6.06
CA GLY A 44 -14.61 0.99 -5.19
C GLY A 44 -13.36 0.17 -4.83
N LEU A 45 -13.55 -1.11 -4.50
CA LEU A 45 -12.44 -1.98 -4.11
C LEU A 45 -11.47 -2.25 -5.29
N SER A 46 -12.00 -2.39 -6.50
CA SER A 46 -11.21 -2.68 -7.71
C SER A 46 -10.31 -1.52 -8.13
N ASP A 47 -10.69 -0.29 -7.79
CA ASP A 47 -9.95 0.91 -8.09
C ASP A 47 -9.89 1.84 -6.86
N ASP A 48 -9.36 1.30 -5.76
CA ASP A 48 -9.26 2.03 -4.50
C ASP A 48 -8.28 3.21 -4.59
N PHE A 49 -8.81 4.42 -4.33
CA PHE A 49 -8.06 5.66 -4.37
C PHE A 49 -6.89 5.67 -3.37
N LEU A 50 -7.12 5.26 -2.12
CA LEU A 50 -6.09 5.36 -1.08
C LEU A 50 -4.88 4.48 -1.39
N ALA A 51 -5.11 3.24 -1.82
CA ALA A 51 -4.03 2.35 -2.20
C ALA A 51 -3.26 2.89 -3.42
N LYS A 52 -3.94 3.48 -4.41
CA LYS A 52 -3.28 4.16 -5.54
C LYS A 52 -2.45 5.37 -5.10
N GLU A 53 -3.01 6.19 -4.23
CA GLU A 53 -2.36 7.39 -3.69
C GLU A 53 -1.09 7.03 -2.91
N ALA A 54 -1.18 6.07 -1.99
CA ALA A 54 -0.04 5.61 -1.19
C ALA A 54 1.07 5.05 -2.09
N ARG A 55 0.72 4.17 -3.04
CA ARG A 55 1.66 3.64 -4.03
C ARG A 55 2.35 4.75 -4.81
N ARG A 56 1.59 5.72 -5.34
CA ARG A 56 2.13 6.87 -6.07
C ARG A 56 3.11 7.67 -5.19
N TYR A 57 2.69 8.02 -3.98
CA TYR A 57 3.49 8.80 -3.05
C TYR A 57 4.85 8.14 -2.74
N PHE A 58 4.85 6.86 -2.38
CA PHE A 58 6.10 6.16 -2.04
C PHE A 58 6.97 5.89 -3.27
N PHE A 59 6.36 5.67 -4.44
CA PHE A 59 7.08 5.60 -5.72
C PHE A 59 7.81 6.93 -6.03
N GLU A 60 7.16 8.06 -5.86
CA GLU A 60 7.77 9.38 -6.05
C GLU A 60 8.88 9.64 -5.02
N GLN A 61 8.61 9.35 -3.74
CA GLN A 61 9.56 9.58 -2.65
C GLN A 61 10.82 8.71 -2.74
N SER A 62 10.73 7.50 -3.31
CA SER A 62 11.88 6.61 -3.55
C SER A 62 12.75 7.02 -4.75
N GLY A 63 12.36 8.10 -5.44
CA GLY A 63 12.95 8.52 -6.71
C GLY A 63 12.61 7.58 -7.86
N GLY A 64 11.55 6.77 -7.73
CA GLY A 64 11.11 5.81 -8.75
C GLY A 64 10.86 6.48 -10.10
N ALA A 65 10.24 7.67 -10.12
CA ALA A 65 10.02 8.44 -11.34
C ALA A 65 11.35 8.83 -12.03
N ALA A 66 12.34 9.29 -11.26
CA ALA A 66 13.66 9.64 -11.79
C ALA A 66 14.42 8.40 -12.28
N LYS A 67 14.31 7.27 -11.57
CA LYS A 67 14.90 5.99 -11.98
C LYS A 67 14.29 5.46 -13.27
N ALA A 68 12.95 5.51 -13.39
CA ALA A 68 12.23 5.11 -14.60
C ALA A 68 12.64 5.99 -15.81
N ALA A 69 12.65 7.31 -15.62
CA ALA A 69 13.08 8.25 -16.65
C ALA A 69 14.55 8.05 -17.05
N ALA A 70 15.44 7.78 -16.09
CA ALA A 70 16.83 7.46 -16.36
C ALA A 70 16.97 6.16 -17.17
N LEU A 71 16.10 5.17 -16.92
CA LEU A 71 16.08 3.91 -17.66
C LEU A 71 15.63 4.09 -19.11
N ASP A 72 14.61 4.90 -19.33
CA ASP A 72 14.06 5.14 -20.67
C ASP A 72 15.03 5.95 -21.53
N ASN A 73 15.80 6.86 -20.92
CA ASN A 73 16.81 7.67 -21.60
C ASN A 73 18.22 7.04 -21.63
N ALA A 74 18.41 5.84 -21.07
CA ALA A 74 19.73 5.19 -21.02
C ALA A 74 20.24 4.78 -22.41
N THR A 75 21.52 5.03 -22.69
CA THR A 75 22.17 4.59 -23.94
C THR A 75 22.29 3.06 -24.00
N PRO A 76 22.50 2.46 -25.19
CA PRO A 76 22.73 1.02 -25.31
C PRO A 76 23.88 0.51 -24.44
N GLU A 77 24.97 1.26 -24.31
CA GLU A 77 26.12 0.92 -23.49
C GLU A 77 25.77 0.95 -22.00
N GLN A 78 24.97 1.93 -21.57
CA GLN A 78 24.50 2.04 -20.18
C GLN A 78 23.54 0.89 -19.83
N LYS A 79 22.62 0.54 -20.73
CA LYS A 79 21.72 -0.62 -20.57
C LYS A 79 22.50 -1.93 -20.46
N LYS A 80 23.50 -2.12 -21.30
CA LYS A 80 24.40 -3.29 -21.26
C LYS A 80 25.19 -3.37 -19.95
N ALA A 81 25.74 -2.25 -19.48
CA ALA A 81 26.47 -2.20 -18.21
C ALA A 81 25.56 -2.51 -17.02
N LEU A 82 24.32 -2.03 -17.06
CA LEU A 82 23.32 -2.27 -16.02
C LEU A 82 22.84 -3.72 -16.00
N ALA A 83 22.52 -4.31 -17.16
CA ALA A 83 22.17 -5.73 -17.28
C ALA A 83 23.31 -6.63 -16.79
N LYS A 84 24.57 -6.25 -17.04
CA LYS A 84 25.73 -6.96 -16.48
C LYS A 84 25.74 -6.92 -14.95
N ARG A 85 25.54 -5.75 -14.34
CA ARG A 85 25.46 -5.61 -12.87
C ARG A 85 24.32 -6.44 -12.28
N MET A 86 23.15 -6.49 -12.94
CA MET A 86 22.03 -7.30 -12.49
C MET A 86 22.37 -8.80 -12.47
N ARG A 87 23.07 -9.30 -13.50
CA ARG A 87 23.53 -10.69 -13.52
C ARG A 87 24.57 -10.98 -12.44
N GLU A 88 25.45 -10.03 -12.15
CA GLU A 88 26.46 -10.14 -11.09
C GLU A 88 25.84 -10.11 -9.69
N GLN A 89 24.75 -9.36 -9.50
CA GLN A 89 24.01 -9.28 -8.24
C GLN A 89 22.98 -10.42 -8.05
N ALA A 90 22.61 -11.12 -9.12
CA ALA A 90 21.69 -12.24 -9.05
C ALA A 90 22.34 -13.43 -8.34
N GLY A 91 22.05 -13.57 -7.03
CA GLY A 91 22.40 -14.74 -6.23
C GLY A 91 21.26 -15.75 -6.12
N GLY A 92 21.57 -16.96 -5.65
CA GLY A 92 20.57 -17.98 -5.31
C GLY A 92 19.85 -18.62 -6.51
N PRO A 93 18.65 -19.19 -6.32
CA PRO A 93 17.93 -19.99 -7.34
C PRO A 93 17.62 -19.23 -8.64
N MET A 94 17.58 -17.90 -8.59
CA MET A 94 17.28 -17.03 -9.72
C MET A 94 18.49 -16.72 -10.61
N ALA A 95 19.72 -16.98 -10.16
CA ALA A 95 20.95 -16.66 -10.89
C ALA A 95 21.04 -17.38 -12.25
N GLY A 96 20.66 -18.66 -12.27
CA GLY A 96 20.64 -19.49 -13.48
C GLY A 96 19.55 -19.10 -14.48
N HIS A 97 18.52 -18.38 -14.02
CA HIS A 97 17.47 -17.85 -14.88
C HIS A 97 17.85 -16.47 -15.44
N MET A 98 18.36 -15.56 -14.59
CA MET A 98 18.78 -14.23 -15.01
C MET A 98 19.97 -14.22 -15.98
N SER A 99 20.88 -15.20 -15.88
CA SER A 99 21.99 -15.37 -16.82
C SER A 99 21.56 -15.76 -18.24
N LYS A 100 20.33 -16.28 -18.42
CA LYS A 100 19.78 -16.69 -19.73
C LYS A 100 18.93 -15.62 -20.41
N LEU A 101 18.59 -14.55 -19.69
CA LEU A 101 17.84 -13.43 -20.23
C LEU A 101 18.77 -12.49 -21.00
N ASP A 102 18.30 -11.99 -22.13
CA ASP A 102 18.99 -10.91 -22.85
C ASP A 102 18.92 -9.58 -22.07
N ASP A 103 19.69 -8.60 -22.53
CA ASP A 103 19.80 -7.30 -21.86
C ASP A 103 18.46 -6.57 -21.81
N ASP A 104 17.66 -6.63 -22.89
CA ASP A 104 16.36 -5.94 -22.96
C ASP A 104 15.33 -6.56 -22.02
N ALA A 105 15.31 -7.89 -21.89
CA ALA A 105 14.48 -8.61 -20.94
C ALA A 105 14.84 -8.27 -19.49
N LEU A 106 16.13 -8.18 -19.15
CA LEU A 106 16.59 -7.77 -17.83
C LEU A 106 16.23 -6.31 -17.51
N ILE A 107 16.43 -5.41 -18.48
CA ILE A 107 16.05 -4.01 -18.34
C ILE A 107 14.53 -3.87 -18.21
N ASN A 108 13.74 -4.66 -18.94
CA ASN A 108 12.29 -4.69 -18.79
C ASN A 108 11.86 -5.19 -17.41
N ILE A 109 12.48 -6.25 -16.88
CA ILE A 109 12.23 -6.70 -15.50
C ILE A 109 12.57 -5.57 -14.53
N MET A 110 13.72 -4.92 -14.67
CA MET A 110 14.10 -3.82 -13.78
C MET A 110 13.15 -2.64 -13.90
N ARG A 111 12.68 -2.32 -15.12
CA ARG A 111 11.64 -1.31 -15.34
C ARG A 111 10.38 -1.71 -14.58
N THR A 112 9.91 -2.93 -14.73
CA THR A 112 8.71 -3.40 -14.03
C THR A 112 8.87 -3.37 -12.52
N THR A 113 10.03 -3.75 -11.99
CA THR A 113 10.30 -3.72 -10.54
C THR A 113 10.47 -2.29 -10.01
N GLN A 114 11.23 -1.44 -10.71
CA GLN A 114 11.46 -0.06 -10.29
C GLN A 114 10.25 0.82 -10.50
N ALA A 115 9.45 0.58 -11.54
CA ALA A 115 8.18 1.26 -11.82
C ALA A 115 7.00 0.67 -11.03
N SER A 116 7.22 -0.43 -10.30
CA SER A 116 6.21 -0.95 -9.39
C SER A 116 6.08 0.00 -8.22
N ALA A 117 5.06 0.85 -8.28
CA ALA A 117 4.60 1.60 -7.14
C ALA A 117 4.04 0.58 -6.14
N SER A 118 4.84 0.12 -5.20
CA SER A 118 4.41 -0.78 -4.12
C SER A 118 4.39 -0.04 -2.79
N CYS A 119 3.61 -0.59 -1.86
CA CYS A 119 3.53 -0.14 -0.49
C CYS A 119 3.21 -1.35 0.38
N GLU A 120 3.70 -1.35 1.60
CA GLU A 120 3.29 -2.29 2.63
C GLU A 120 1.91 -1.88 3.15
N ILE A 121 1.01 -2.85 3.31
CA ILE A 121 -0.33 -2.63 3.90
C ILE A 121 -0.45 -3.47 5.17
N ILE A 122 -0.65 -2.80 6.30
CA ILE A 122 -0.83 -3.42 7.61
C ILE A 122 -2.29 -3.25 8.02
N ALA A 123 -2.98 -4.36 8.27
CA ALA A 123 -4.34 -4.34 8.79
C ALA A 123 -4.31 -4.05 10.29
N LEU A 124 -4.59 -2.80 10.69
CA LEU A 124 -4.67 -2.40 12.10
C LEU A 124 -5.87 -3.04 12.79
N THR A 125 -6.99 -3.18 12.07
CA THR A 125 -8.11 -4.00 12.49
C THR A 125 -8.79 -4.66 11.30
N VAL A 126 -9.31 -5.87 11.50
CA VAL A 126 -10.06 -6.64 10.50
C VAL A 126 -11.57 -6.45 10.68
N PRO A 127 -12.36 -6.52 9.60
CA PRO A 127 -13.80 -6.33 9.66
C PRO A 127 -14.47 -7.52 10.34
N THR A 128 -15.27 -7.26 11.37
CA THR A 128 -16.00 -8.28 12.13
C THR A 128 -17.37 -7.76 12.52
N ALA A 129 -18.29 -8.64 12.93
CA ALA A 129 -19.57 -8.20 13.46
C ALA A 129 -19.41 -7.27 14.69
N ALA A 130 -18.41 -7.54 15.54
CA ALA A 130 -18.19 -6.79 16.79
C ALA A 130 -17.74 -5.34 16.59
N ASN A 131 -17.15 -4.99 15.44
CA ASN A 131 -16.73 -3.63 15.10
C ASN A 131 -17.49 -3.08 13.89
N ASN A 132 -18.74 -3.49 13.71
CA ASN A 132 -19.62 -3.02 12.65
C ASN A 132 -19.03 -3.19 11.23
N ARG A 133 -18.25 -4.27 11.02
CA ARG A 133 -17.58 -4.58 9.76
C ARG A 133 -16.57 -3.51 9.33
N LEU A 134 -16.04 -2.73 10.26
CA LEU A 134 -15.02 -1.74 9.98
C LEU A 134 -13.62 -2.37 9.98
N ALA A 135 -12.85 -2.07 8.95
CA ALA A 135 -11.44 -2.36 8.85
C ALA A 135 -10.65 -1.05 8.79
N VAL A 136 -9.46 -1.04 9.38
CA VAL A 136 -8.51 0.08 9.31
C VAL A 136 -7.19 -0.47 8.82
N SER A 137 -6.63 0.14 7.80
CA SER A 137 -5.35 -0.25 7.22
C SER A 137 -4.38 0.92 7.20
N MET A 138 -3.12 0.62 7.50
CA MET A 138 -1.99 1.54 7.37
C MET A 138 -1.18 1.17 6.13
N TYR A 139 -0.75 2.18 5.38
CA TYR A 139 0.03 2.07 4.14
C TYR A 139 1.38 2.74 4.36
N GLY A 140 2.47 1.98 4.25
CA GLY A 140 3.84 2.47 4.40
C GLY A 140 4.72 2.11 3.20
N ALA A 141 5.91 2.69 3.12
CA ALA A 141 6.91 2.28 2.15
C ALA A 141 7.46 0.88 2.51
N ASP A 142 7.42 -0.06 1.57
CA ASP A 142 7.95 -1.42 1.73
C ASP A 142 9.49 -1.46 1.79
N ASP A 143 10.14 -0.41 1.28
CA ASP A 143 11.59 -0.22 1.28
C ASP A 143 12.09 0.72 2.39
N ALA A 144 11.23 1.10 3.36
CA ALA A 144 11.54 2.11 4.37
C ALA A 144 12.82 1.80 5.17
N ARG A 145 13.04 0.53 5.55
CA ARG A 145 14.25 0.10 6.27
C ARG A 145 15.50 0.15 5.40
N VAL A 146 15.38 -0.25 4.12
CA VAL A 146 16.47 -0.24 3.14
C VAL A 146 16.92 1.20 2.86
N ARG A 147 15.97 2.14 2.80
CA ARG A 147 16.22 3.57 2.62
C ARG A 147 16.59 4.31 3.90
N ASP A 148 16.66 3.61 5.03
CA ASP A 148 16.92 4.19 6.34
C ASP A 148 15.98 5.37 6.69
N LEU A 149 14.69 5.24 6.34
CA LEU A 149 13.70 6.26 6.68
C LEU A 149 13.55 6.37 8.21
N PRO A 150 13.30 7.58 8.74
CA PRO A 150 13.18 7.80 10.18
C PRO A 150 12.04 6.98 10.80
N LEU A 151 12.17 6.65 12.09
CA LEU A 151 11.10 6.02 12.86
C LEU A 151 9.92 6.99 12.98
N ASN A 152 8.73 6.52 12.65
CA ASN A 152 7.50 7.26 12.81
C ASN A 152 6.85 6.85 14.13
N HIS A 153 7.16 7.58 15.20
CA HIS A 153 6.66 7.27 16.55
C HIS A 153 5.14 7.30 16.63
N ARG A 154 4.49 8.25 15.94
CA ARG A 154 3.02 8.37 15.92
C ARG A 154 2.35 7.16 15.26
N ALA A 155 2.82 6.77 14.07
CA ALA A 155 2.32 5.58 13.37
C ALA A 155 2.59 4.30 14.18
N THR A 156 3.78 4.20 14.77
CA THR A 156 4.16 3.05 15.60
C THR A 156 3.26 2.96 16.85
N ALA A 157 3.00 4.08 17.52
CA ALA A 157 2.11 4.11 18.68
C ALA A 157 0.68 3.70 18.32
N LEU A 158 0.16 4.15 17.18
CA LEU A 158 -1.16 3.76 16.69
C LEU A 158 -1.24 2.25 16.41
N MET A 159 -0.23 1.70 15.75
CA MET A 159 -0.11 0.27 15.48
C MET A 159 -0.06 -0.55 16.78
N VAL A 160 0.76 -0.13 17.75
CA VAL A 160 0.87 -0.78 19.07
C VAL A 160 -0.45 -0.72 19.85
N ALA A 161 -1.16 0.42 19.79
CA ALA A 161 -2.46 0.56 20.44
C ALA A 161 -3.51 -0.43 19.89
N CYS A 162 -3.38 -0.83 18.62
CA CYS A 162 -4.20 -1.84 17.99
C CYS A 162 -3.76 -3.29 18.28
N GLY A 163 -2.72 -3.51 19.10
CA GLY A 163 -2.25 -4.83 19.52
C GLY A 163 -1.13 -5.42 18.66
N HIS A 164 -0.65 -4.69 17.65
CA HIS A 164 0.47 -5.15 16.82
C HIS A 164 1.79 -4.98 17.55
N ARG A 165 2.71 -5.93 17.34
CA ARG A 165 4.09 -5.81 17.82
C ARG A 165 4.94 -5.14 16.73
N PRO A 166 5.69 -4.09 17.05
CA PRO A 166 6.65 -3.50 16.12
C PRO A 166 7.56 -4.57 15.52
N ALA A 167 7.69 -4.57 14.19
CA ALA A 167 8.52 -5.54 13.50
C ALA A 167 10.00 -5.33 13.89
N ARG A 168 10.63 -6.39 14.39
CA ARG A 168 12.03 -6.37 14.79
C ARG A 168 12.93 -6.55 13.58
N GLY A 169 13.81 -5.58 13.35
CA GLY A 169 14.83 -5.67 12.30
C GLY A 169 16.11 -6.30 12.84
N ASP A 170 16.82 -7.05 11.99
CA ASP A 170 18.18 -7.51 12.28
C ASP A 170 19.24 -6.41 12.01
N ASP A 171 18.77 -5.19 11.68
CA ASP A 171 19.58 -4.03 11.32
C ASP A 171 20.06 -3.21 12.54
N GLY A 172 19.71 -3.64 13.76
CA GLY A 172 20.08 -2.96 15.01
C GLY A 172 19.37 -1.63 15.25
N LYS A 173 18.33 -1.32 14.46
CA LYS A 173 17.55 -0.08 14.57
C LYS A 173 16.30 -0.28 15.42
N ASP A 174 15.76 0.82 15.94
CA ASP A 174 14.50 0.79 16.68
C ASP A 174 13.37 0.14 15.87
N ASP A 175 12.58 -0.66 16.57
CA ASP A 175 11.45 -1.40 16.02
C ASP A 175 10.25 -0.46 15.80
N GLY A 176 9.58 -0.60 14.67
CA GLY A 176 8.37 0.17 14.37
C GLY A 176 8.22 0.54 12.91
N MET A 177 7.21 1.38 12.68
CA MET A 177 6.91 1.91 11.36
C MET A 177 7.90 3.00 11.00
N ARG A 178 8.49 2.90 9.81
CA ARG A 178 9.48 3.86 9.30
C ARG A 178 8.95 4.62 8.10
N GLY A 179 9.32 5.88 8.02
CA GLY A 179 8.81 6.80 7.00
C GLY A 179 7.36 7.21 7.23
N ASP A 180 6.86 7.99 6.28
CA ASP A 180 5.49 8.49 6.33
C ASP A 180 4.50 7.35 6.11
N VAL A 181 3.28 7.50 6.63
CA VAL A 181 2.22 6.51 6.39
C VAL A 181 0.91 7.19 6.05
N PHE A 182 0.06 6.45 5.34
CA PHE A 182 -1.36 6.77 5.19
C PHE A 182 -2.20 5.79 6.00
N VAL A 183 -3.31 6.26 6.56
CA VAL A 183 -4.25 5.41 7.31
C VAL A 183 -5.67 5.69 6.83
N GLY A 184 -6.41 4.63 6.52
CA GLY A 184 -7.79 4.75 6.07
C GLY A 184 -8.67 3.65 6.61
N ARG A 185 -9.98 3.91 6.58
CA ARG A 185 -11.01 2.99 7.05
C ARG A 185 -11.89 2.55 5.90
N CYS A 186 -12.34 1.31 5.95
CA CYS A 186 -13.42 0.83 5.10
C CYS A 186 -14.44 0.05 5.91
N LYS A 187 -15.66 -0.02 5.40
CA LYS A 187 -16.63 -1.04 5.78
C LYS A 187 -16.51 -2.17 4.77
N ASP A 188 -16.36 -3.38 5.26
CA ASP A 188 -16.21 -4.58 4.44
C ASP A 188 -17.05 -5.71 5.03
N ASP A 189 -18.19 -5.97 4.41
CA ASP A 189 -19.09 -7.07 4.75
C ASP A 189 -19.18 -8.03 3.56
N GLU A 190 -18.25 -8.98 3.51
CA GLU A 190 -18.18 -10.02 2.47
C GLU A 190 -19.50 -10.78 2.30
N MET A 191 -20.25 -10.99 3.39
CA MET A 191 -21.53 -11.73 3.34
C MET A 191 -22.63 -10.93 2.64
N ALA A 192 -22.54 -9.60 2.68
CA ALA A 192 -23.49 -8.69 2.05
C ALA A 192 -22.97 -8.11 0.73
N ASP A 193 -21.76 -8.49 0.29
CA ASP A 193 -21.05 -7.92 -0.86
C ASP A 193 -20.96 -6.39 -0.78
N VAL A 194 -20.70 -5.87 0.43
CA VAL A 194 -20.57 -4.42 0.69
C VAL A 194 -19.13 -4.09 1.00
N TRP A 195 -18.53 -3.27 0.15
CA TRP A 195 -17.27 -2.61 0.43
C TRP A 195 -17.42 -1.10 0.20
N GLU A 196 -16.99 -0.27 1.15
CA GLU A 196 -16.89 1.18 0.95
C GLU A 196 -15.85 1.84 1.85
N ARG A 197 -15.24 2.92 1.36
CA ARG A 197 -14.42 3.79 2.21
C ARG A 197 -15.30 4.58 3.19
N VAL A 198 -14.85 4.67 4.43
CA VAL A 198 -15.49 5.44 5.51
C VAL A 198 -14.48 6.44 6.03
N ASP A 199 -14.96 7.59 6.52
CA ASP A 199 -14.08 8.63 7.04
C ASP A 199 -13.17 8.11 8.16
N PHE A 200 -11.90 8.45 8.03
CA PHE A 200 -10.86 8.32 9.05
C PHE A 200 -10.21 9.69 9.22
N THR A 201 -10.54 10.34 10.33
CA THR A 201 -10.14 11.70 10.66
C THR A 201 -8.82 11.74 11.42
N VAL A 202 -8.30 12.95 11.68
CA VAL A 202 -7.10 13.13 12.51
C VAL A 202 -7.35 12.64 13.95
N GLN A 203 -8.56 12.82 14.47
CA GLN A 203 -8.94 12.35 15.80
C GLN A 203 -8.89 10.83 15.89
N ASP A 204 -9.28 10.14 14.81
CA ASP A 204 -9.20 8.68 14.75
C ASP A 204 -7.77 8.14 14.73
N ALA A 205 -6.79 8.98 14.36
CA ALA A 205 -5.37 8.64 14.37
C ALA A 205 -4.75 8.70 15.78
N ASP A 206 -5.51 9.12 16.80
CA ASP A 206 -5.08 9.08 18.20
C ASP A 206 -5.00 7.61 18.68
N PRO A 207 -3.84 7.14 19.16
CA PRO A 207 -3.70 5.81 19.75
C PRO A 207 -4.67 5.52 20.92
N GLY A 208 -5.20 6.56 21.57
CA GLY A 208 -6.23 6.47 22.62
C GLY A 208 -7.66 6.29 22.12
N SER A 209 -7.88 6.29 20.80
CA SER A 209 -9.21 6.14 20.19
C SER A 209 -9.84 4.80 20.57
N GLU A 210 -11.16 4.80 20.80
CA GLU A 210 -11.91 3.61 21.25
C GLU A 210 -11.73 2.42 20.29
N TRP A 211 -11.69 2.68 18.98
CA TRP A 211 -11.54 1.62 17.97
C TRP A 211 -10.21 0.88 18.09
N CYS A 212 -9.13 1.52 18.58
CA CYS A 212 -7.84 0.87 18.83
C CYS A 212 -7.96 -0.19 19.94
N VAL A 213 -8.70 0.13 21.00
CA VAL A 213 -8.98 -0.80 22.10
C VAL A 213 -9.78 -2.01 21.60
N GLN A 214 -10.79 -1.77 20.76
CA GLN A 214 -11.59 -2.82 20.13
C GLN A 214 -10.75 -3.68 19.17
N ALA A 215 -9.79 -3.08 18.47
CA ALA A 215 -8.87 -3.80 17.58
C ALA A 215 -7.95 -4.75 18.36
N ARG A 216 -7.41 -4.30 19.50
CA ARG A 216 -6.53 -5.09 20.37
C ARG A 216 -7.25 -6.23 21.12
N GLY A 217 -8.54 -6.07 21.39
CA GLY A 217 -9.34 -7.05 22.14
C GLY A 217 -9.70 -8.33 21.37
N LYS A 218 -9.10 -8.55 20.20
CA LYS A 218 -9.29 -9.74 19.35
C LYS A 218 -8.05 -10.62 19.35
#